data_AF-A0A0L0FB68-F1
#
_entry.id   AF-A0A0L0FB68-F1
#
_cell.length_a   1.000
_cell.length_b   1.000
_cell.length_c   1.000
_cell.angle_alpha   90.00
_cell.angle_beta   90.00
_cell.angle_gamma   90.00
#
_symmetry.space_group_name_H-M   'P 1'
#
loop_
_entity.id
_entity.type
_entity.pdbx_description
1 polymer ?
#
loop_
_entity_poly.entity_id
_entity_poly.type
_entity_poly.pdbx_seq_one_letter_code
_entity_poly.pdbx_strand_id
1 'polypeptide(L)'
;EDGKIKYAAQSPDEAALVDAAKNFRYVFTGRNQNMVDICCHGEKITYEVLNILEFNSDRKRMSVIVKGPDGRIKLLCKGADNVMLGGRVKVDDERKFNATNAHLEEFSTEGLRTLVLADKDIPQHVYDEWSAKYKAAALSLENRAEEVDAVAELIEQDLNLIGASAIEDKLQEGVPQTIASLRKANIRVWVLTGDKQETAINIGFACQLLTNQMELFVINERGFEEVGEKLRALKEQIDSDQFTQRELGLVIDGGALGYALDDTLKLELLAIAEQCASVVCCRVSPIQKALVVKLVKENRG
;
A
#
# COMPACT_ATOMS: atom_id res chain seq x y z
N GLU A 1 -17.67 -21.21 23.71
CA GLU A 1 -16.99 -20.04 23.11
C GLU A 1 -15.66 -20.54 22.56
N ASP A 2 -15.65 -20.80 21.26
CA ASP A 2 -14.74 -21.72 20.61
C ASP A 2 -13.30 -21.18 20.59
N GLY A 3 -12.32 -22.02 20.95
CA GLY A 3 -10.88 -21.71 21.03
C GLY A 3 -10.19 -21.33 19.71
N LYS A 4 -10.83 -20.50 18.90
CA LYS A 4 -10.29 -19.88 17.69
C LYS A 4 -9.40 -18.71 18.09
N ILE A 5 -8.09 -18.87 17.92
CA ILE A 5 -7.12 -17.78 18.04
C ILE A 5 -7.52 -16.65 17.08
N LYS A 6 -7.65 -15.43 17.61
CA LYS A 6 -7.81 -14.19 16.85
C LYS A 6 -6.48 -13.45 16.83
N TYR A 7 -6.01 -13.06 15.66
CA TYR A 7 -4.77 -12.28 15.53
C TYR A 7 -5.07 -10.79 15.53
N ALA A 8 -4.23 -10.03 16.24
CA ALA A 8 -4.18 -8.58 16.17
C ALA A 8 -2.88 -8.19 15.48
N ALA A 9 -2.97 -7.37 14.43
CA ALA A 9 -1.83 -6.91 13.65
C ALA A 9 -1.92 -5.39 13.44
N GLN A 10 -0.77 -4.76 13.14
CA GLN A 10 -0.72 -3.33 12.86
C GLN A 10 -1.28 -3.00 11.47
N SER A 11 -1.19 -3.96 10.54
CA SER A 11 -1.76 -3.84 9.20
C SER A 11 -2.75 -4.97 8.92
N PRO A 12 -3.89 -4.68 8.27
CA PRO A 12 -4.88 -5.69 7.88
C PRO A 12 -4.29 -6.75 6.94
N ASP A 13 -3.35 -6.36 6.07
CA ASP A 13 -2.67 -7.27 5.14
C ASP A 13 -1.88 -8.34 5.92
N GLU A 14 -1.24 -7.95 7.02
CA GLU A 14 -0.48 -8.89 7.86
C GLU A 14 -1.39 -9.86 8.58
N ALA A 15 -2.53 -9.38 9.11
CA ALA A 15 -3.53 -10.24 9.70
C ALA A 15 -4.06 -11.26 8.68
N ALA A 16 -4.37 -10.81 7.45
CA ALA A 16 -4.84 -11.67 6.37
C ALA A 16 -3.82 -12.77 6.00
N LEU A 17 -2.53 -12.43 5.92
CA LEU A 17 -1.47 -13.41 5.64
C LEU A 17 -1.34 -14.46 6.75
N VAL A 18 -1.39 -14.06 8.02
CA VAL A 18 -1.28 -14.97 9.17
C VAL A 18 -2.54 -15.84 9.31
N ASP A 19 -3.72 -15.27 9.05
CA ASP A 19 -4.98 -16.03 9.01
C ASP A 19 -5.00 -17.04 7.85
N ALA A 20 -4.49 -16.66 6.67
CA ALA A 20 -4.34 -17.58 5.56
C ALA A 20 -3.38 -18.73 5.90
N ALA A 21 -2.21 -18.44 6.49
CA ALA A 21 -1.24 -19.46 6.91
C ALA A 21 -1.86 -20.47 7.90
N LYS A 22 -2.69 -19.99 8.84
CA LYS A 22 -3.44 -20.83 9.78
C LYS A 22 -4.39 -21.80 9.05
N ASN A 23 -5.05 -21.37 7.97
CA ASN A 23 -5.92 -22.24 7.15
C ASN A 23 -5.12 -23.35 6.46
N PHE A 24 -3.83 -23.11 6.17
CA PHE A 24 -2.90 -24.12 5.65
C PHE A 24 -2.17 -24.93 6.74
N ARG A 25 -2.65 -24.87 8.00
CA ARG A 25 -2.09 -25.58 9.18
C ARG A 25 -0.70 -25.12 9.61
N TYR A 26 -0.35 -23.87 9.31
CA TYR A 26 0.79 -23.17 9.90
C TYR A 26 0.26 -22.12 10.87
N VAL A 27 0.11 -22.50 12.13
CA VAL A 27 -0.60 -21.70 13.14
C VAL A 27 0.41 -20.92 13.98
N PHE A 28 0.37 -19.59 13.91
CA PHE A 28 1.08 -18.75 14.88
C PHE A 28 0.40 -18.89 16.25
N THR A 29 1.10 -19.39 17.25
CA THR A 29 0.49 -19.69 18.56
C THR A 29 0.79 -18.64 19.61
N GLY A 30 1.92 -17.94 19.48
CA GLY A 30 2.29 -16.88 20.39
C GLY A 30 3.68 -16.33 20.12
N ARG A 31 3.98 -15.22 20.79
CA ARG A 31 5.29 -14.57 20.76
C ARG A 31 5.61 -14.03 22.14
N ASN A 32 6.86 -14.16 22.55
CA ASN A 32 7.44 -13.41 23.65
C ASN A 32 8.47 -12.40 23.10
N GLN A 33 9.30 -11.75 23.93
CA GLN A 33 10.20 -10.69 23.46
C GLN A 33 11.07 -11.13 22.27
N ASN A 34 11.68 -12.32 22.35
CA ASN A 34 12.66 -12.81 21.37
C ASN A 34 12.31 -14.17 20.78
N MET A 35 11.18 -14.78 21.11
CA MET A 35 10.78 -16.08 20.58
C MET A 35 9.40 -16.02 19.95
N VAL A 36 9.24 -16.73 18.84
CA VAL A 36 7.97 -16.94 18.13
C VAL A 36 7.67 -18.43 18.13
N ASP A 37 6.49 -18.79 18.64
CA ASP A 37 5.99 -20.16 18.67
C ASP A 37 4.98 -20.37 17.55
N ILE A 38 5.26 -21.34 16.68
CA ILE A 38 4.33 -21.79 15.63
C ILE A 38 3.99 -23.27 15.81
N CYS A 39 2.82 -23.67 15.34
CA CYS A 39 2.41 -25.05 15.24
C CYS A 39 2.27 -25.40 13.76
N CYS A 40 3.21 -26.21 13.26
CA CYS A 40 3.28 -26.65 11.88
C CYS A 40 2.71 -28.06 11.79
N HIS A 41 1.53 -28.22 11.19
CA HIS A 41 0.86 -29.52 11.04
C HIS A 41 0.70 -30.32 12.35
N GLY A 42 0.57 -29.63 13.48
CA GLY A 42 0.44 -30.24 14.82
C GLY A 42 1.74 -30.28 15.64
N GLU A 43 2.89 -30.00 15.02
CA GLU A 43 4.19 -29.97 15.69
C GLU A 43 4.53 -28.55 16.13
N LYS A 44 4.83 -28.38 17.43
CA LYS A 44 5.26 -27.09 17.96
C LYS A 44 6.71 -26.83 17.58
N ILE A 45 6.95 -25.72 16.89
CA ILE A 45 8.27 -25.23 16.50
C ILE A 45 8.46 -23.83 17.05
N THR A 46 9.62 -23.59 17.65
CA THR A 46 9.97 -22.29 18.21
C THR A 46 11.14 -21.69 17.45
N TYR A 47 11.01 -20.43 17.05
CA TYR A 47 12.07 -19.63 16.43
C TYR A 47 12.51 -18.52 17.38
N GLU A 48 13.81 -18.28 17.45
CA GLU A 48 14.36 -17.09 18.10
C GLU A 48 14.41 -15.95 17.07
N VAL A 49 13.78 -14.82 17.39
CA VAL A 49 13.83 -13.58 16.60
C VAL A 49 15.08 -12.81 17.00
N LEU A 50 16.02 -12.74 16.06
CA LEU A 50 17.31 -12.08 16.25
C LEU A 50 17.21 -10.57 15.95
N ASN A 51 16.58 -10.22 14.83
CA ASN A 51 16.35 -8.83 14.43
C ASN A 51 15.04 -8.71 13.65
N ILE A 52 14.40 -7.55 13.78
CA ILE A 52 13.29 -7.11 12.92
C ILE A 52 13.76 -5.85 12.21
N LEU A 53 13.74 -5.89 10.89
CA LEU A 53 13.99 -4.74 10.02
C LEU A 53 12.62 -4.19 9.61
N GLU A 54 12.19 -3.17 10.35
CA GLU A 54 10.85 -2.60 10.24
C GLU A 54 10.55 -2.09 8.82
N PHE A 55 9.26 -2.07 8.50
CA PHE A 55 8.77 -1.40 7.30
C PHE A 55 8.96 0.11 7.41
N ASN A 56 9.40 0.73 6.32
CA ASN A 56 9.27 2.17 6.13
C ASN A 56 8.91 2.50 4.68
N SER A 57 8.40 3.71 4.47
CA SER A 57 7.88 4.17 3.17
C SER A 57 8.95 4.27 2.09
N ASP A 58 10.22 4.42 2.47
CA ASP A 58 11.36 4.56 1.55
C ASP A 58 11.82 3.18 1.06
N ARG A 59 11.96 2.22 1.98
CA ARG A 59 12.41 0.84 1.72
C ARG A 59 11.30 -0.05 1.15
N LYS A 60 10.03 0.20 1.51
CA LYS A 60 8.82 -0.52 1.05
C LYS A 60 8.88 -2.05 1.20
N ARG A 61 9.57 -2.52 2.25
CA ARG A 61 9.72 -3.93 2.60
C ARG A 61 9.97 -4.07 4.10
N MET A 62 9.78 -5.27 4.62
CA MET A 62 10.04 -5.65 6.00
C MET A 62 10.76 -6.99 6.01
N SER A 63 11.75 -7.13 6.89
CA SER A 63 12.44 -8.40 7.09
C SER A 63 12.49 -8.82 8.54
N VAL A 64 12.54 -10.12 8.78
CA VAL A 64 12.86 -10.70 10.09
C VAL A 64 14.02 -11.66 9.94
N ILE A 65 14.98 -11.59 10.86
CA ILE A 65 16.07 -12.54 10.97
C ILE A 65 15.75 -13.45 12.15
N VAL A 66 15.67 -14.74 11.89
CA VAL A 66 15.32 -15.75 12.88
C VAL A 66 16.38 -16.85 12.96
N LYS A 67 16.52 -17.45 14.13
CA LYS A 67 17.26 -18.68 14.35
C LYS A 67 16.28 -19.83 14.59
N GLY A 68 16.36 -20.85 13.74
CA GLY A 68 15.55 -22.05 13.85
C GLY A 68 15.98 -22.98 14.98
N PRO A 69 15.17 -24.00 15.32
CA PRO A 69 15.53 -25.01 16.31
C PRO A 69 16.74 -25.86 15.90
N ASP A 70 17.06 -25.90 14.61
CA ASP A 70 18.25 -26.54 14.05
C ASP A 70 19.51 -25.65 14.16
N GLY A 71 19.39 -24.46 14.76
CA GLY A 71 20.46 -23.49 14.93
C GLY A 71 20.77 -22.67 13.67
N ARG A 72 20.08 -22.89 12.54
CA ARG A 72 20.30 -22.13 11.31
C ARG A 72 19.67 -20.75 11.41
N ILE A 73 20.39 -19.74 10.91
CA ILE A 73 19.88 -18.37 10.83
C ILE A 73 19.33 -18.14 9.43
N LYS A 74 18.12 -17.61 9.37
CA LYS A 74 17.42 -17.28 8.12
C LYS A 74 16.87 -15.86 8.19
N LEU A 75 17.04 -15.12 7.10
CA LEU A 75 16.32 -13.88 6.84
C LEU A 75 15.08 -14.20 6.00
N LEU A 76 13.94 -13.68 6.43
CA LEU A 76 12.66 -13.73 5.71
C LEU A 76 12.27 -12.30 5.39
N CYS A 77 11.99 -12.00 4.12
CA CYS A 77 11.65 -10.66 3.64
C CYS A 77 10.32 -10.69 2.88
N LYS A 78 9.48 -9.70 3.14
CA LYS A 78 8.29 -9.39 2.34
C LYS A 78 8.33 -7.93 1.89
N GLY A 79 7.98 -7.65 0.65
CA GLY A 79 8.02 -6.27 0.14
C GLY A 79 7.26 -6.06 -1.16
N ALA A 80 7.22 -4.81 -1.61
CA ALA A 80 6.59 -4.43 -2.87
C ALA A 80 7.29 -5.11 -4.06
N ASP A 81 6.49 -5.45 -5.08
CA ASP A 81 6.91 -6.06 -6.35
C ASP A 81 8.13 -5.36 -6.97
N ASN A 82 8.03 -4.05 -7.17
CA ASN A 82 9.05 -3.23 -7.83
C ASN A 82 10.36 -3.12 -7.03
N VAL A 83 10.30 -3.22 -5.70
CA VAL A 83 11.49 -3.20 -4.83
C VAL A 83 12.15 -4.57 -4.80
N MET A 84 11.36 -5.63 -4.61
CA MET A 84 11.90 -6.97 -4.44
C MET A 84 12.47 -7.50 -5.75
N LEU A 85 11.69 -7.44 -6.84
CA LEU A 85 12.12 -7.88 -8.17
C LEU A 85 13.08 -6.89 -8.84
N GLY A 86 13.11 -5.63 -8.41
CA GLY A 86 13.99 -4.58 -8.95
C GLY A 86 15.45 -4.66 -8.48
N GLY A 87 15.84 -5.67 -7.71
CA GLY A 87 17.24 -5.88 -7.32
C GLY A 87 17.48 -6.36 -5.90
N ARG A 88 16.52 -7.03 -5.25
CA ARG A 88 16.74 -7.69 -3.94
C ARG A 88 16.73 -9.20 -4.04
N VAL A 89 15.87 -9.75 -4.89
CA VAL A 89 15.89 -11.18 -5.21
C VAL A 89 16.88 -11.47 -6.33
N LYS A 90 17.54 -12.63 -6.25
CA LYS A 90 18.34 -13.19 -7.34
C LYS A 90 17.43 -13.68 -8.46
N VAL A 91 17.99 -13.70 -9.67
CA VAL A 91 17.40 -14.36 -10.83
C VAL A 91 18.19 -15.63 -11.13
N ASP A 92 18.09 -16.61 -10.24
CA ASP A 92 18.71 -17.93 -10.40
C ASP A 92 17.82 -18.91 -11.17
N ASP A 93 16.50 -18.81 -11.00
CA ASP A 93 15.48 -19.50 -11.79
C ASP A 93 14.65 -18.48 -12.60
N GLU A 94 15.08 -18.23 -13.83
CA GLU A 94 14.38 -17.32 -14.75
C GLU A 94 12.91 -17.71 -14.99
N ARG A 95 12.59 -19.01 -14.98
CA ARG A 95 11.20 -19.45 -15.20
C ARG A 95 10.33 -19.05 -14.02
N LYS A 96 10.80 -19.32 -12.80
CA LYS A 96 10.11 -18.92 -11.58
C LYS A 96 9.97 -17.41 -11.48
N PHE A 97 11.04 -16.68 -11.79
CA PHE A 97 11.05 -15.21 -11.77
C PHE A 97 10.02 -14.64 -12.76
N ASN A 98 10.07 -15.06 -14.03
CA ASN A 98 9.16 -14.57 -15.07
C ASN A 98 7.70 -14.95 -14.81
N ALA A 99 7.44 -16.18 -14.35
CA ALA A 99 6.09 -16.61 -13.98
C ALA A 99 5.53 -15.79 -12.80
N THR A 100 6.37 -15.51 -11.80
CA THR A 100 5.96 -14.69 -10.64
C THR A 100 5.66 -13.26 -11.06
N ASN A 101 6.49 -12.66 -11.94
CA ASN A 101 6.26 -11.32 -12.45
C ASN A 101 4.93 -11.23 -13.24
N ALA A 102 4.66 -12.21 -14.12
CA ALA A 102 3.41 -12.25 -14.87
C ALA A 102 2.17 -12.34 -13.96
N HIS A 103 2.20 -13.19 -12.92
CA HIS A 103 1.09 -13.27 -11.96
C HIS A 103 0.91 -11.97 -11.15
N LEU A 104 1.99 -11.29 -10.80
CA LEU A 104 1.91 -10.00 -10.09
C LEU A 104 1.24 -8.91 -10.94
N GLU A 105 1.51 -8.90 -12.24
CA GLU A 105 0.84 -8.01 -13.20
C GLU A 105 -0.65 -8.35 -13.26
N GLU A 106 -1.02 -9.63 -13.39
CA GLU A 106 -2.42 -10.10 -13.40
C GLU A 106 -3.15 -9.68 -12.11
N PHE A 107 -2.61 -9.99 -10.94
CA PHE A 107 -3.20 -9.61 -9.65
C PHE A 107 -3.36 -8.10 -9.51
N SER A 108 -2.42 -7.32 -10.04
CA SER A 108 -2.51 -5.86 -10.02
C SER A 108 -3.66 -5.35 -10.91
N THR A 109 -3.90 -5.99 -12.06
CA THR A 109 -5.04 -5.65 -12.93
C THR A 109 -6.38 -5.98 -12.28
N GLU A 110 -6.42 -7.01 -11.43
CA GLU A 110 -7.60 -7.36 -10.61
C GLU A 110 -7.75 -6.46 -9.37
N GLY A 111 -6.80 -5.55 -9.12
CA GLY A 111 -6.84 -4.62 -7.98
C GLY A 111 -6.42 -5.22 -6.64
N LEU A 112 -5.76 -6.38 -6.65
CA LEU A 112 -5.27 -7.02 -5.43
C LEU A 112 -3.99 -6.35 -4.93
N ARG A 113 -3.82 -6.27 -3.61
CA ARG A 113 -2.57 -5.81 -2.98
C ARG A 113 -1.55 -6.94 -3.05
N THR A 114 -0.45 -6.72 -3.77
CA THR A 114 0.57 -7.74 -3.99
C THR A 114 1.79 -7.54 -3.10
N LEU A 115 2.39 -8.64 -2.64
CA LEU A 115 3.68 -8.66 -1.95
C LEU A 115 4.52 -9.82 -2.46
N VAL A 116 5.82 -9.58 -2.63
CA VAL A 116 6.82 -10.61 -2.95
C VAL A 116 7.45 -11.11 -1.65
N LEU A 117 7.60 -12.42 -1.55
CA LEU A 117 8.16 -13.14 -0.41
C LEU A 117 9.49 -13.78 -0.81
N ALA A 118 10.52 -13.57 -0.01
CA ALA A 118 11.86 -14.08 -0.26
C ALA A 118 12.58 -14.50 1.04
N ASP A 119 13.55 -15.39 0.94
CA ASP A 119 14.41 -15.78 2.06
C ASP A 119 15.90 -15.82 1.72
N LYS A 120 16.72 -15.94 2.76
CA LYS A 120 18.16 -16.15 2.64
C LYS A 120 18.70 -16.82 3.90
N ASP A 121 19.45 -17.90 3.73
CA ASP A 121 20.21 -18.49 4.83
C ASP A 121 21.44 -17.61 5.12
N ILE A 122 21.68 -17.33 6.40
CA ILE A 122 22.80 -16.49 6.84
C ILE A 122 23.75 -17.33 7.69
N PRO A 123 25.03 -17.46 7.29
CA PRO A 123 26.03 -18.08 8.15
C PRO A 123 26.21 -17.30 9.45
N GLN A 124 26.41 -18.00 10.58
CA GLN A 124 26.53 -17.37 11.91
C GLN A 124 27.55 -16.22 11.94
N HIS A 125 28.74 -16.40 11.35
CA HIS A 125 29.77 -15.36 11.31
C HIS A 125 29.33 -14.10 10.55
N VAL A 126 28.60 -14.25 9.43
CA VAL A 126 28.06 -13.14 8.65
C VAL A 126 27.02 -12.38 9.46
N TYR A 127 26.16 -13.10 10.18
CA TYR A 127 25.16 -12.49 11.06
C TYR A 127 25.83 -11.74 12.22
N ASP A 128 26.84 -12.32 12.87
CA ASP A 128 27.51 -11.70 14.01
C ASP A 128 28.20 -10.38 13.62
N GLU A 129 28.90 -10.37 12.47
CA GLU A 129 29.51 -9.16 11.91
C GLU A 129 28.46 -8.10 11.55
N TRP A 130 27.37 -8.50 10.89
CA TRP A 130 26.29 -7.58 10.53
C TRP A 130 25.56 -7.04 11.77
N SER A 131 25.30 -7.88 12.78
CA SER A 131 24.62 -7.51 14.02
C SER A 131 25.43 -6.47 14.80
N ALA A 132 26.76 -6.59 14.82
CA ALA A 132 27.63 -5.58 15.41
C ALA A 132 27.50 -4.22 14.71
N LYS A 133 27.48 -4.20 13.37
CA LYS A 133 27.26 -2.98 12.58
C LYS A 133 25.87 -2.38 12.82
N TYR A 134 24.84 -3.24 12.86
CA TYR A 134 23.46 -2.81 13.10
C TYR A 134 23.28 -2.19 14.49
N LYS A 135 23.88 -2.79 15.52
CA LYS A 135 23.89 -2.23 16.88
C LYS A 135 24.61 -0.89 16.95
N ALA A 136 25.74 -0.75 16.25
CA ALA A 136 26.46 0.53 16.19
C ALA A 136 25.59 1.63 15.55
N ALA A 137 24.96 1.34 14.40
CA ALA A 137 24.04 2.26 13.73
C ALA A 137 22.83 2.63 14.61
N ALA A 138 22.24 1.65 15.32
CA ALA A 138 21.12 1.88 16.23
C ALA A 138 21.48 2.75 17.45
N LEU A 139 22.76 2.79 17.83
CA LEU A 139 23.28 3.63 18.91
C LEU A 139 23.77 5.00 18.43
N SER A 140 23.74 5.28 17.12
CA SER A 140 24.18 6.56 16.57
C SER A 140 23.29 7.70 17.07
N LEU A 141 23.94 8.83 17.39
CA LEU A 141 23.28 10.04 17.89
C LEU A 141 22.75 10.94 16.78
N GLU A 142 23.37 10.86 15.59
CA GLU A 142 23.04 11.65 14.41
C GLU A 142 22.68 10.70 13.25
N ASN A 143 21.68 11.04 12.44
CA ASN A 143 21.26 10.26 11.26
C ASN A 143 20.98 8.77 11.51
N ARG A 144 20.62 8.40 12.75
CA ARG A 144 20.33 7.01 13.16
C ARG A 144 19.43 6.24 12.19
N ALA A 145 18.37 6.87 11.70
CA ALA A 145 17.42 6.23 10.78
C ALA A 145 18.10 5.84 9.45
N GLU A 146 18.88 6.76 8.87
CA GLU A 146 19.60 6.54 7.62
C GLU A 146 20.70 5.48 7.77
N GLU A 147 21.44 5.49 8.87
CA GLU A 147 22.47 4.49 9.13
C GLU A 147 21.87 3.09 9.32
N VAL A 148 20.77 2.98 10.08
CA VAL A 148 20.07 1.72 10.28
C VAL A 148 19.55 1.17 8.95
N ASP A 149 18.96 2.03 8.12
CA ASP A 149 18.47 1.64 6.79
C ASP A 149 19.60 1.22 5.86
N ALA A 150 20.74 1.93 5.87
CA ALA A 150 21.91 1.56 5.09
C ALA A 150 22.46 0.19 5.50
N VAL A 151 22.52 -0.10 6.81
CA VAL A 151 22.99 -1.41 7.31
C VAL A 151 21.97 -2.51 7.02
N ALA A 152 20.66 -2.24 7.12
CA ALA A 152 19.60 -3.17 6.74
C ALA A 152 19.71 -3.56 5.26
N GLU A 153 20.00 -2.61 4.39
CA GLU A 153 20.18 -2.83 2.95
C GLU A 153 21.28 -3.84 2.63
N LEU A 154 22.37 -3.87 3.42
CA LEU A 154 23.51 -4.77 3.18
C LEU A 154 23.13 -6.26 3.28
N ILE A 155 22.23 -6.62 4.20
CA ILE A 155 21.87 -8.02 4.44
C ILE A 155 20.71 -8.50 3.55
N GLU A 156 19.90 -7.56 3.07
CA GLU A 156 18.70 -7.79 2.24
C GLU A 156 18.99 -7.89 0.74
N GLN A 157 20.27 -8.00 0.35
CA GLN A 157 20.66 -8.34 -1.02
C GLN A 157 20.62 -9.85 -1.26
N ASP A 158 20.56 -10.24 -2.53
CA ASP A 158 20.83 -11.61 -2.95
C ASP A 158 19.87 -12.64 -2.32
N LEU A 159 18.60 -12.25 -2.19
CA LEU A 159 17.54 -13.07 -1.61
C LEU A 159 17.05 -14.13 -2.63
N ASN A 160 16.60 -15.27 -2.13
CA ASN A 160 15.98 -16.30 -2.96
C ASN A 160 14.48 -16.02 -3.04
N LEU A 161 13.95 -15.91 -4.27
CA LEU A 161 12.52 -15.71 -4.48
C LEU A 161 11.75 -16.95 -3.99
N ILE A 162 10.81 -16.77 -3.06
CA ILE A 162 9.88 -17.85 -2.64
C ILE A 162 8.65 -17.82 -3.54
N GLY A 163 8.03 -16.65 -3.68
CA GLY A 163 6.82 -16.44 -4.47
C GLY A 163 6.17 -15.08 -4.19
N ALA A 164 4.88 -14.99 -4.47
CA ALA A 164 4.08 -13.79 -4.25
C ALA A 164 2.79 -14.10 -3.49
N SER A 165 2.22 -13.08 -2.87
CA SER A 165 0.88 -13.09 -2.31
C SER A 165 0.05 -11.98 -2.95
N ALA A 166 -1.26 -12.18 -3.00
CA ALA A 166 -2.24 -11.21 -3.46
C ALA A 166 -3.40 -11.18 -2.45
N ILE A 167 -3.67 -10.00 -1.91
CA ILE A 167 -4.65 -9.79 -0.84
C ILE A 167 -5.74 -8.89 -1.41
N GLU A 168 -6.97 -9.37 -1.36
CA GLU A 168 -8.13 -8.56 -1.71
C GLU A 168 -8.42 -7.57 -0.57
N ASP A 169 -8.40 -6.29 -0.89
CA ASP A 169 -8.82 -5.23 0.03
C ASP A 169 -10.35 -5.17 0.05
N LYS A 170 -10.94 -6.05 0.86
CA LYS A 170 -12.40 -6.09 1.01
C LYS A 170 -12.87 -4.83 1.72
N LEU A 171 -13.88 -4.21 1.13
CA LEU A 171 -14.62 -3.15 1.79
C LEU A 171 -15.18 -3.65 3.14
N GLN A 172 -15.15 -2.77 4.14
CA GLN A 172 -15.81 -3.05 5.40
C GLN A 172 -17.32 -3.28 5.17
N GLU A 173 -17.91 -4.10 6.03
CA GLU A 173 -19.35 -4.37 5.98
C GLU A 173 -20.15 -3.06 6.05
N GLY A 174 -21.13 -2.91 5.16
CA GLY A 174 -22.00 -1.74 5.15
C GLY A 174 -21.44 -0.51 4.43
N VAL A 175 -20.20 -0.51 3.94
CA VAL A 175 -19.59 0.66 3.27
C VAL A 175 -20.42 1.14 2.06
N PRO A 176 -20.79 0.28 1.08
CA PRO A 176 -21.61 0.72 -0.05
C PRO A 176 -22.96 1.33 0.40
N GLN A 177 -23.63 0.69 1.37
CA GLN A 177 -24.92 1.14 1.90
C GLN A 177 -24.80 2.48 2.63
N THR A 178 -23.68 2.67 3.33
CA THR A 178 -23.38 3.92 4.05
C THR A 178 -23.14 5.06 3.06
N ILE A 179 -22.30 4.84 2.04
CA ILE A 179 -22.06 5.85 0.99
C ILE A 179 -23.36 6.20 0.27
N ALA A 180 -24.18 5.21 -0.08
CA ALA A 180 -25.49 5.45 -0.69
C ALA A 180 -26.42 6.28 0.21
N SER A 181 -26.39 6.04 1.53
CA SER A 181 -27.19 6.79 2.50
C SER A 181 -26.71 8.23 2.66
N LEU A 182 -25.39 8.44 2.71
CA LEU A 182 -24.77 9.76 2.73
C LEU A 182 -25.15 10.56 1.48
N ARG A 183 -25.08 9.94 0.29
CA ARG A 183 -25.48 10.57 -0.97
C ARG A 183 -26.97 10.94 -0.98
N LYS A 184 -27.85 10.06 -0.49
CA LYS A 184 -29.29 10.37 -0.33
C LYS A 184 -29.55 11.54 0.63
N ALA A 185 -28.67 11.74 1.62
CA ALA A 185 -28.68 12.89 2.51
C ALA A 185 -27.99 14.14 1.92
N ASN A 186 -27.65 14.12 0.63
CA ASN A 186 -26.94 15.18 -0.08
C ASN A 186 -25.54 15.50 0.50
N ILE A 187 -24.91 14.50 1.13
CA ILE A 187 -23.52 14.58 1.61
C ILE A 187 -22.62 14.04 0.50
N ARG A 188 -21.72 14.90 0.03
CA ARG A 188 -20.72 14.54 -1.00
C ARG A 188 -19.52 13.88 -0.34
N VAL A 189 -19.14 12.71 -0.84
CA VAL A 189 -18.04 11.91 -0.29
C VAL A 189 -16.84 12.01 -1.23
N TRP A 190 -15.70 12.45 -0.70
CA TRP A 190 -14.44 12.54 -1.44
C TRP A 190 -13.44 11.54 -0.86
N VAL A 191 -12.78 10.77 -1.71
CA VAL A 191 -11.75 9.79 -1.30
C VAL A 191 -10.38 10.37 -1.58
N LEU A 192 -9.55 10.51 -0.55
CA LEU A 192 -8.17 10.98 -0.64
C LEU A 192 -7.22 9.86 -0.22
N THR A 193 -6.66 9.11 -1.16
CA THR A 193 -5.82 7.93 -0.91
C THR A 193 -4.37 8.09 -1.39
N GLY A 194 -3.45 7.42 -0.70
CA GLY A 194 -2.05 7.29 -1.15
C GLY A 194 -1.84 6.16 -2.17
N ASP A 195 -2.88 5.35 -2.43
CA ASP A 195 -2.81 4.20 -3.34
C ASP A 195 -2.71 4.61 -4.82
N LYS A 196 -2.38 3.64 -5.68
CA LYS A 196 -2.34 3.80 -7.14
C LYS A 196 -3.74 4.16 -7.67
N GLN A 197 -3.80 4.79 -8.84
CA GLN A 197 -5.06 5.27 -9.44
C GLN A 197 -6.01 4.10 -9.71
N GLU A 198 -5.49 3.01 -10.28
CA GLU A 198 -6.26 1.83 -10.67
C GLU A 198 -6.94 1.22 -9.43
N THR A 199 -6.19 1.05 -8.34
CA THR A 199 -6.74 0.60 -7.05
C THR A 199 -7.79 1.56 -6.52
N ALA A 200 -7.55 2.87 -6.56
CA ALA A 200 -8.50 3.87 -6.08
C ALA A 200 -9.81 3.89 -6.88
N ILE A 201 -9.72 3.74 -8.21
CA ILE A 201 -10.88 3.62 -9.10
C ILE A 201 -11.64 2.33 -8.82
N ASN A 202 -10.94 1.20 -8.70
CA ASN A 202 -11.55 -0.09 -8.40
C ASN A 202 -12.29 -0.07 -7.05
N ILE A 203 -11.67 0.50 -6.01
CA ILE A 203 -12.32 0.72 -4.72
C ILE A 203 -13.51 1.66 -4.86
N GLY A 204 -13.39 2.74 -5.64
CA GLY A 204 -14.47 3.67 -5.95
C GLY A 204 -15.70 2.97 -6.54
N PHE A 205 -15.51 2.06 -7.51
CA PHE A 205 -16.59 1.25 -8.08
C PHE A 205 -17.12 0.21 -7.09
N ALA A 206 -16.24 -0.49 -6.38
CA ALA A 206 -16.62 -1.51 -5.40
C ALA A 206 -17.52 -0.91 -4.30
N CYS A 207 -17.22 0.31 -3.85
CA CYS A 207 -18.00 0.99 -2.81
C CYS A 207 -19.16 1.82 -3.34
N GLN A 208 -19.45 1.75 -4.65
CA GLN A 208 -20.52 2.51 -5.33
C GLN A 208 -20.37 4.04 -5.19
N LEU A 209 -19.15 4.50 -4.89
CA LEU A 209 -18.79 5.91 -4.99
C LEU A 209 -18.73 6.32 -6.46
N LEU A 210 -18.10 5.49 -7.30
CA LEU A 210 -18.12 5.60 -8.75
C LEU A 210 -19.15 4.60 -9.31
N THR A 211 -19.85 4.99 -10.37
CA THR A 211 -20.85 4.13 -11.02
C THR A 211 -20.67 4.18 -12.53
N ASN A 212 -21.10 3.14 -13.24
CA ASN A 212 -21.00 3.08 -14.71
C ASN A 212 -21.92 4.09 -15.42
N GLN A 213 -22.83 4.74 -14.69
CA GLN A 213 -23.68 5.81 -15.20
C GLN A 213 -23.00 7.19 -15.11
N MET A 214 -21.87 7.28 -14.39
CA MET A 214 -21.13 8.53 -14.26
C MET A 214 -20.24 8.79 -15.47
N GLU A 215 -20.14 10.06 -15.85
CA GLU A 215 -19.05 10.51 -16.70
C GLU A 215 -17.81 10.72 -15.83
N LEU A 216 -16.74 9.98 -16.10
CA LEU A 216 -15.50 10.04 -15.32
C LEU A 216 -14.47 10.92 -16.01
N PHE A 217 -14.09 12.01 -15.36
CA PHE A 217 -12.98 12.85 -15.77
C PHE A 217 -11.71 12.44 -15.03
N VAL A 218 -10.66 12.13 -15.79
CA VAL A 218 -9.36 11.75 -15.25
C VAL A 218 -8.34 12.84 -15.58
N ILE A 219 -7.63 13.35 -14.58
CA ILE A 219 -6.60 14.39 -14.68
C ILE A 219 -5.28 13.83 -14.17
N ASN A 220 -4.33 13.64 -15.10
CA ASN A 220 -3.03 13.00 -14.90
C ASN A 220 -1.86 13.76 -15.57
N GLU A 221 -2.15 14.96 -16.06
CA GLU A 221 -1.22 15.84 -16.75
C GLU A 221 -0.01 16.16 -15.86
N ARG A 222 1.15 16.35 -16.49
CA ARG A 222 2.45 16.44 -15.79
C ARG A 222 3.05 17.84 -15.82
N GLY A 223 2.37 18.80 -16.43
CA GLY A 223 2.74 20.21 -16.45
C GLY A 223 1.65 21.12 -15.87
N PHE A 224 2.08 22.23 -15.27
CA PHE A 224 1.17 23.25 -14.73
C PHE A 224 0.22 23.82 -15.80
N GLU A 225 0.76 24.15 -16.99
CA GLU A 225 -0.06 24.66 -18.10
C GLU A 225 -1.04 23.60 -18.62
N GLU A 226 -0.58 22.36 -18.79
CA GLU A 226 -1.42 21.23 -19.24
C GLU A 226 -2.59 20.97 -18.27
N VAL A 227 -2.32 20.97 -16.96
CA VAL A 227 -3.36 20.82 -15.92
C VAL A 227 -4.35 21.99 -16.00
N GLY A 228 -3.85 23.23 -16.16
CA GLY A 228 -4.71 24.41 -16.29
C GLY A 228 -5.60 24.36 -17.52
N GLU A 229 -5.06 24.00 -18.69
CA GLU A 229 -5.85 23.83 -19.92
C GLU A 229 -6.90 22.74 -19.76
N LYS A 230 -6.55 21.61 -19.13
CA LYS A 230 -7.48 20.52 -18.87
C LYS A 230 -8.63 20.94 -17.96
N LEU A 231 -8.34 21.64 -16.87
CA LEU A 231 -9.35 22.14 -15.93
C LEU A 231 -10.30 23.12 -16.63
N ARG A 232 -9.78 24.08 -17.40
CA ARG A 232 -10.62 25.04 -18.13
C ARG A 232 -11.49 24.37 -19.17
N ALA A 233 -10.94 23.44 -19.96
CA ALA A 233 -11.70 22.67 -20.94
C ALA A 233 -12.82 21.86 -20.28
N LEU A 234 -12.54 21.19 -19.16
CA LEU A 234 -13.54 20.45 -18.38
C LEU A 234 -14.63 21.37 -17.84
N LYS A 235 -14.24 22.52 -17.30
CA LYS A 235 -15.18 23.53 -16.80
C LYS A 235 -16.11 24.02 -17.91
N GLU A 236 -15.58 24.35 -19.09
CA GLU A 236 -16.39 24.76 -20.24
C GLU A 236 -17.36 23.66 -20.69
N GLN A 237 -16.95 22.39 -20.68
CA GLN A 237 -17.85 21.27 -21.00
C GLN A 237 -18.98 21.10 -19.98
N ILE A 238 -18.68 21.29 -18.70
CA ILE A 238 -19.67 21.24 -17.62
C ILE A 238 -20.63 22.44 -17.70
N ASP A 239 -20.09 23.65 -17.88
CA ASP A 239 -20.87 24.90 -17.96
C ASP A 239 -21.73 24.98 -19.23
N SER A 240 -21.30 24.34 -20.33
CA SER A 240 -22.08 24.21 -21.57
C SER A 240 -23.16 23.12 -21.51
N ASP A 241 -23.41 22.57 -20.32
CA ASP A 241 -24.48 21.63 -20.03
C ASP A 241 -24.40 20.35 -20.89
N GLN A 242 -23.19 19.94 -21.30
CA GLN A 242 -23.00 18.72 -22.11
C GLN A 242 -23.37 17.44 -21.33
N PHE A 243 -23.52 17.54 -20.01
CA PHE A 243 -23.71 16.40 -19.11
C PHE A 243 -24.96 16.52 -18.23
N THR A 244 -25.98 17.30 -18.61
CA THR A 244 -27.19 17.59 -17.81
C THR A 244 -27.94 16.37 -17.26
N GLN A 245 -27.71 15.19 -17.85
CA GLN A 245 -28.36 13.92 -17.49
C GLN A 245 -27.39 12.87 -16.91
N ARG A 246 -26.11 13.22 -16.67
CA ARG A 246 -25.10 12.31 -16.12
C ARG A 246 -24.58 12.84 -14.78
N GLU A 247 -24.38 11.92 -13.85
CA GLU A 247 -23.59 12.24 -12.66
C GLU A 247 -22.12 12.35 -13.06
N LEU A 248 -21.40 13.31 -12.50
CA LEU A 248 -19.99 13.52 -12.81
C LEU A 248 -19.11 12.91 -11.72
N GLY A 249 -18.02 12.27 -12.13
CA GLY A 249 -16.96 11.83 -11.22
C GLY A 249 -15.61 12.41 -11.64
N LEU A 250 -14.80 12.80 -10.66
CA LEU A 250 -13.45 13.32 -10.90
C LEU A 250 -12.41 12.38 -10.28
N VAL A 251 -11.40 12.01 -11.06
CA VAL A 251 -10.20 11.32 -10.61
C VAL A 251 -8.99 12.19 -10.91
N ILE A 252 -8.18 12.48 -9.89
CA ILE A 252 -6.96 13.28 -10.05
C ILE A 252 -5.81 12.66 -9.27
N ASP A 253 -4.65 12.49 -9.92
CA ASP A 253 -3.47 11.96 -9.25
C ASP A 253 -2.72 13.03 -8.46
N GLY A 254 -1.86 12.61 -7.52
CA GLY A 254 -1.11 13.53 -6.66
C GLY A 254 -0.16 14.46 -7.42
N GLY A 255 0.30 14.09 -8.61
CA GLY A 255 1.13 14.96 -9.44
C GLY A 255 0.33 16.13 -10.00
N ALA A 256 -0.77 15.82 -10.69
CA ALA A 256 -1.68 16.83 -11.24
C ALA A 256 -2.34 17.67 -10.14
N LEU A 257 -2.73 17.05 -9.02
CA LEU A 257 -3.31 17.74 -7.88
C LEU A 257 -2.34 18.77 -7.29
N GLY A 258 -1.03 18.50 -7.30
CA GLY A 258 -0.01 19.45 -6.86
C GLY A 258 -0.08 20.77 -7.62
N TYR A 259 -0.24 20.71 -8.95
CA TYR A 259 -0.43 21.90 -9.79
C TYR A 259 -1.82 22.52 -9.62
N ALA A 260 -2.86 21.68 -9.56
CA ALA A 260 -4.24 22.14 -9.44
C ALA A 260 -4.56 22.82 -8.10
N LEU A 261 -3.75 22.59 -7.06
CA LEU A 261 -3.87 23.25 -5.75
C LEU A 261 -3.15 24.61 -5.68
N ASP A 262 -2.46 25.03 -6.75
CA ASP A 262 -1.88 26.38 -6.84
C ASP A 262 -2.95 27.47 -6.77
N ASP A 263 -2.58 28.66 -6.27
CA ASP A 263 -3.51 29.79 -6.07
C ASP A 263 -4.25 30.22 -7.34
N THR A 264 -3.66 29.99 -8.51
CA THR A 264 -4.25 30.32 -9.81
C THR A 264 -5.29 29.31 -10.29
N LEU A 265 -5.15 28.02 -9.93
CA LEU A 265 -5.99 26.93 -10.45
C LEU A 265 -6.96 26.35 -9.41
N LYS A 266 -6.70 26.51 -8.11
CA LYS A 266 -7.47 25.88 -7.03
C LYS A 266 -8.96 26.19 -7.04
N LEU A 267 -9.34 27.38 -7.51
CA LEU A 267 -10.76 27.77 -7.62
C LEU A 267 -11.44 27.12 -8.83
N GLU A 268 -10.70 26.88 -9.92
CA GLU A 268 -11.21 26.13 -11.07
C GLU A 268 -11.42 24.66 -10.70
N LEU A 269 -10.43 24.05 -10.02
CA LEU A 269 -10.54 22.70 -9.48
C LEU A 269 -11.74 22.57 -8.54
N LEU A 270 -11.90 23.49 -7.59
CA LEU A 270 -13.00 23.47 -6.64
C LEU A 270 -14.36 23.55 -7.36
N ALA A 271 -14.50 24.45 -8.33
CA ALA A 271 -15.75 24.59 -9.09
C ALA A 271 -16.13 23.31 -9.83
N ILE A 272 -15.17 22.61 -10.44
CA ILE A 272 -15.39 21.32 -11.11
C ILE A 272 -15.76 20.24 -10.09
N ALA A 273 -14.98 20.12 -9.02
CA ALA A 273 -15.19 19.13 -7.96
C ALA A 273 -16.56 19.29 -7.26
N GLU A 274 -17.10 20.50 -7.24
CA GLU A 274 -18.44 20.80 -6.72
C GLU A 274 -19.58 20.43 -7.67
N GLN A 275 -19.31 20.21 -8.95
CA GLN A 275 -20.29 19.66 -9.88
C GLN A 275 -20.21 18.12 -9.91
N CYS A 276 -19.11 17.55 -9.42
CA CYS A 276 -18.95 16.11 -9.28
C CYS A 276 -19.74 15.56 -8.08
N ALA A 277 -20.45 14.46 -8.32
CA ALA A 277 -21.09 13.67 -7.28
C ALA A 277 -20.04 12.96 -6.40
N SER A 278 -18.90 12.62 -7.01
CA SER A 278 -17.81 11.88 -6.39
C SER A 278 -16.45 12.40 -6.86
N VAL A 279 -15.49 12.48 -5.93
CA VAL A 279 -14.11 12.90 -6.22
C VAL A 279 -13.15 11.89 -5.60
N VAL A 280 -12.18 11.42 -6.39
CA VAL A 280 -11.14 10.49 -5.98
C VAL A 280 -9.78 11.13 -6.27
N CYS A 281 -9.04 11.44 -5.21
CA CYS A 281 -7.64 11.84 -5.32
C CYS A 281 -6.75 10.65 -4.95
N CYS A 282 -5.90 10.22 -5.88
CA CYS A 282 -5.01 9.07 -5.70
C CYS A 282 -3.54 9.51 -5.63
N ARG A 283 -2.67 8.66 -5.06
CA ARG A 283 -1.24 8.98 -4.82
C ARG A 283 -0.99 10.31 -4.08
N VAL A 284 -1.91 10.74 -3.21
CA VAL A 284 -1.79 12.03 -2.51
C VAL A 284 -1.00 11.93 -1.21
N SER A 285 -0.11 12.89 -0.97
CA SER A 285 0.66 12.98 0.26
C SER A 285 -0.19 13.50 1.45
N PRO A 286 0.24 13.29 2.71
CA PRO A 286 -0.47 13.85 3.87
C PRO A 286 -0.67 15.36 3.80
N ILE A 287 0.31 16.09 3.25
CA ILE A 287 0.24 17.55 3.06
C ILE A 287 -0.83 17.89 2.03
N GLN A 288 -0.86 17.20 0.89
CA GLN A 288 -1.89 17.42 -0.13
C GLN A 288 -3.30 17.14 0.39
N LYS A 289 -3.50 16.09 1.20
CA LYS A 289 -4.79 15.84 1.86
C LYS A 289 -5.23 17.02 2.73
N ALA A 290 -4.31 17.57 3.52
CA ALA A 290 -4.59 18.73 4.35
C ALA A 290 -4.93 19.97 3.51
N LEU A 291 -4.24 20.19 2.39
CA LEU A 291 -4.49 21.31 1.47
C LEU A 291 -5.87 21.20 0.80
N VAL A 292 -6.28 20.01 0.35
CA VAL A 292 -7.63 19.79 -0.21
C VAL A 292 -8.71 20.10 0.83
N VAL A 293 -8.56 19.60 2.06
CA VAL A 293 -9.51 19.88 3.14
C VAL A 293 -9.56 21.38 3.46
N LYS A 294 -8.40 22.04 3.51
CA LYS A 294 -8.30 23.49 3.73
C LYS A 294 -9.02 24.27 2.63
N LEU A 295 -8.77 23.95 1.36
CA LEU A 295 -9.41 24.57 0.21
C LEU A 295 -10.93 24.52 0.31
N VAL A 296 -11.50 23.34 0.59
CA VAL A 296 -12.95 23.17 0.72
C VAL A 296 -13.47 23.97 1.92
N LYS A 297 -12.80 23.89 3.07
CA LYS A 297 -13.22 24.57 4.30
C LYS A 297 -13.22 26.09 4.17
N GLU A 298 -12.22 26.69 3.52
CA GLU A 298 -12.12 28.15 3.37
C GLU A 298 -13.13 28.74 2.39
N ASN A 299 -13.68 27.92 1.48
CA ASN A 299 -14.60 28.38 0.43
C ASN A 299 -16.06 27.93 0.66
N ARG A 300 -16.30 27.04 1.65
CA ARG A 300 -17.64 26.52 1.99
C ARG A 300 -18.01 26.59 3.48
N GLY A 301 -17.04 26.92 4.34
CA GLY A 301 -17.20 27.01 5.80
C GLY A 301 -17.50 28.41 6.31
#